data_AF-A0A9X4HCH0-F1
#
_entry.id   AF-A0A9X4HCH0-F1
#
_cell.length_a   1.000
_cell.length_b   1.000
_cell.length_c   1.000
_cell.angle_alpha   90.00
_cell.angle_beta   90.00
_cell.angle_gamma   90.00
#
_symmetry.space_group_name_H-M   'P 1'
#
loop_
_entity.id
_entity.type
_entity.pdbx_description
1 polymer ?
#
loop_
_entity_poly.entity_id
_entity_poly.type
_entity_poly.pdbx_seq_one_letter_code
_entity_poly.pdbx_strand_id
1 'polypeptide(L)'
;MNAHANPYHNADRFNPDAPHNQKANALIEALKRSGLQKVVFFWSPLDGGSETDGAAENFPQMSAVVVLDGADGEPEYKVFDGSFLKVGGGSASYSDMQRVLDFAEGLPKGKAEFGCAVLPFTSQLTPADAVAKMLDPKLVRHHFESVTRPSFFMVRKDAVTEKEQASN
;
A
#
# COMPACT_ATOMS: atom_id res chain seq x y z
N MET A 1 -14.40 31.71 8.36
CA MET A 1 -14.43 30.24 8.37
C MET A 1 -13.02 29.78 8.07
N ASN A 2 -12.27 29.33 9.08
CA ASN A 2 -10.92 28.82 8.86
C ASN A 2 -11.04 27.48 8.14
N ALA A 3 -10.51 27.38 6.93
CA ALA A 3 -10.25 26.08 6.31
C ALA A 3 -9.40 25.29 7.30
N HIS A 4 -9.94 24.22 7.87
CA HIS A 4 -9.13 23.27 8.61
C HIS A 4 -8.04 22.80 7.65
N ALA A 5 -6.79 23.17 7.92
CA ALA A 5 -5.65 22.71 7.14
C ALA A 5 -5.71 21.18 7.10
N ASN A 6 -5.58 20.59 5.91
CA ASN A 6 -5.59 19.14 5.75
C ASN A 6 -4.47 18.57 6.65
N PRO A 7 -4.77 17.67 7.61
CA PRO A 7 -3.77 17.13 8.53
C PRO A 7 -2.68 16.33 7.82
N TYR A 8 -2.88 15.98 6.54
CA TYR A 8 -1.95 15.23 5.70
C TYR A 8 -1.17 16.11 4.71
N HIS A 9 -0.92 17.38 5.05
CA HIS A 9 -0.20 18.33 4.18
C HIS A 9 1.24 17.89 3.84
N ASN A 10 1.87 17.04 4.66
CA ASN A 10 3.19 16.46 4.42
C ASN A 10 3.12 15.10 3.70
N ALA A 11 2.03 14.83 2.99
CA ALA A 11 1.89 13.61 2.20
C ALA A 11 2.58 13.75 0.84
N ASP A 12 3.34 12.72 0.49
CA ASP A 12 3.97 12.56 -0.82
C ASP A 12 3.57 11.23 -1.44
N ARG A 13 3.55 11.17 -2.78
CA ARG A 13 3.26 9.96 -3.55
C ARG A 13 4.53 9.49 -4.24
N PHE A 14 4.88 8.22 -4.04
CA PHE A 14 5.97 7.63 -4.79
C PHE A 14 5.65 7.57 -6.29
N ASN A 15 6.67 7.79 -7.13
CA ASN A 15 6.51 7.79 -8.58
C ASN A 15 5.93 6.45 -9.11
N PRO A 16 4.68 6.43 -9.61
CA PRO A 16 4.04 5.21 -10.11
C PRO A 16 4.61 4.74 -11.46
N ASP A 17 5.45 5.53 -12.13
CA ASP A 17 6.06 5.15 -13.41
C ASP A 17 7.41 4.44 -13.26
N ALA A 18 7.93 4.32 -12.04
CA ALA A 18 9.19 3.63 -11.79
C ALA A 18 9.11 2.11 -12.13
N PRO A 19 10.23 1.44 -12.43
CA PRO A 19 10.24 -0.02 -12.55
C PRO A 19 9.76 -0.74 -11.28
N HIS A 20 9.09 -1.90 -11.42
CA HIS A 20 8.48 -2.63 -10.29
C HIS A 20 9.47 -2.97 -9.16
N ASN A 21 10.72 -3.32 -9.50
CA ASN A 21 11.77 -3.59 -8.51
C ASN A 21 12.18 -2.34 -7.74
N GLN A 22 12.22 -1.16 -8.38
CA GLN A 22 12.49 0.11 -7.71
C GLN A 22 11.33 0.49 -6.78
N LYS A 23 10.09 0.21 -7.17
CA LYS A 23 8.90 0.42 -6.33
C LYS A 23 8.95 -0.42 -5.06
N ALA A 24 9.19 -1.73 -5.19
CA ALA A 24 9.35 -2.61 -4.03
C ALA A 24 10.52 -2.20 -3.14
N ASN A 25 11.68 -1.88 -3.73
CA ASN A 25 12.82 -1.39 -2.97
C ASN A 25 12.51 -0.08 -2.23
N ALA A 26 11.84 0.88 -2.87
CA ALA A 26 11.50 2.16 -2.24
C ALA A 26 10.55 1.98 -1.05
N LEU A 27 9.58 1.07 -1.15
CA LEU A 27 8.71 0.73 -0.03
C LEU A 27 9.50 0.05 1.09
N ILE A 28 10.33 -0.95 0.78
CA ILE A 28 11.20 -1.60 1.79
C ILE A 28 12.13 -0.58 2.47
N GLU A 29 12.73 0.36 1.74
CA GLU A 29 13.56 1.41 2.32
C GLU A 29 12.75 2.35 3.23
N ALA A 30 11.49 2.65 2.90
CA ALA A 30 10.61 3.38 3.79
C ALA A 30 10.33 2.59 5.09
N LEU A 31 10.15 1.28 5.01
CA LEU A 31 9.96 0.40 6.18
C LEU A 31 11.22 0.24 7.04
N LYS A 32 12.42 0.51 6.50
CA LYS A 32 13.68 0.49 7.25
C LYS A 32 13.97 1.78 8.02
N ARG A 33 13.23 2.87 7.75
CA ARG A 33 13.50 4.16 8.41
C ARG A 33 13.28 4.07 9.92
N SER A 34 14.20 4.63 10.70
CA SER A 34 14.16 4.62 12.17
C SER A 34 12.91 5.27 12.77
N GLY A 35 12.28 6.20 12.04
CA GLY A 35 11.02 6.84 12.41
C GLY A 35 9.77 6.12 11.89
N LEU A 36 9.82 4.84 11.49
CA LEU A 36 8.63 4.14 11.03
C LEU A 36 7.58 4.08 12.15
N GLN A 37 6.45 4.76 11.97
CA GLN A 37 5.31 4.64 12.86
C GLN A 37 4.48 3.41 12.51
N LYS A 38 4.08 3.29 11.24
CA LYS A 38 3.39 2.11 10.69
C LYS A 38 3.34 2.10 9.17
N VAL A 39 2.96 0.96 8.60
CA VAL A 39 2.52 0.78 7.22
C VAL A 39 1.14 0.11 7.20
N VAL A 40 0.27 0.53 6.28
CA VAL A 40 -1.02 -0.12 6.04
C VAL A 40 -1.11 -0.54 4.57
N PHE A 41 -1.32 -1.82 4.32
CA PHE A 41 -1.50 -2.40 2.99
C PHE A 41 -2.99 -2.53 2.63
N PHE A 42 -3.31 -2.31 1.35
CA PHE A 42 -4.66 -2.47 0.82
C PHE A 42 -4.62 -3.21 -0.51
N TRP A 43 -5.65 -4.02 -0.74
CA TRP A 43 -5.95 -4.52 -2.07
C TRP A 43 -6.63 -3.45 -2.90
N SER A 44 -6.26 -3.38 -4.17
CA SER A 44 -6.92 -2.55 -5.16
C SER A 44 -8.00 -3.33 -5.94
N PRO A 45 -9.03 -2.64 -6.49
CA PRO A 45 -10.07 -3.27 -7.29
C PRO A 45 -9.54 -3.84 -8.60
N LEU A 46 -10.33 -4.66 -9.28
CA LEU A 46 -10.05 -5.14 -10.64
C LEU A 46 -10.53 -4.19 -11.73
N ASP A 47 -11.54 -3.37 -11.42
CA ASP A 47 -12.23 -2.51 -12.35
C ASP A 47 -12.48 -1.12 -11.74
N GLY A 48 -13.00 -0.19 -12.55
CA GLY A 48 -13.28 1.18 -12.11
C GLY A 48 -12.04 2.04 -11.87
N GLY A 49 -10.87 1.61 -12.37
CA GLY A 49 -9.65 2.41 -12.41
C GLY A 49 -9.66 3.48 -13.50
N SER A 50 -8.64 4.32 -13.45
CA SER A 50 -8.42 5.48 -14.33
C SER A 50 -7.05 5.40 -15.01
N GLU A 51 -6.73 6.34 -15.91
CA GLU A 51 -5.42 6.38 -16.57
C GLU A 51 -4.24 6.46 -15.58
N THR A 52 -4.43 7.10 -14.42
CA THR A 52 -3.41 7.23 -13.36
C THR A 52 -3.18 5.93 -12.58
N ASP A 53 -4.07 4.94 -12.75
CA ASP A 53 -3.90 3.58 -12.20
C ASP A 53 -3.05 2.68 -13.11
N GLY A 54 -2.67 3.19 -14.28
CA GLY A 54 -2.04 2.43 -15.35
C GLY A 54 -3.07 1.81 -16.30
N ALA A 55 -2.60 1.04 -17.28
CA ALA A 55 -3.50 0.27 -18.15
C ALA A 55 -4.32 -0.74 -17.33
N ALA A 56 -5.56 -1.05 -17.72
CA ALA A 56 -6.42 -1.99 -17.00
C ALA A 56 -5.78 -3.39 -16.84
N GLU A 57 -5.04 -3.83 -17.86
CA GLU A 57 -4.24 -5.05 -17.79
C GLU A 57 -3.12 -4.97 -16.75
N ASN A 58 -2.75 -3.78 -16.29
CA ASN A 58 -1.65 -3.45 -15.39
C ASN A 58 -2.07 -2.76 -14.08
N PHE A 59 -3.36 -2.76 -13.73
CA PHE A 59 -3.80 -2.18 -12.46
C PHE A 59 -3.02 -2.80 -11.29
N PRO A 60 -2.63 -1.97 -10.29
CA PRO A 60 -1.98 -2.48 -9.10
C PRO A 60 -2.89 -3.47 -8.40
N GLN A 61 -2.28 -4.40 -7.69
CA GLN A 61 -3.00 -5.27 -6.79
C GLN A 61 -2.84 -4.84 -5.34
N MET A 62 -1.71 -4.21 -5.01
CA MET A 62 -1.45 -3.69 -3.68
C MET A 62 -1.17 -2.18 -3.74
N SER A 63 -1.80 -1.46 -2.81
CA SER A 63 -1.43 -0.10 -2.44
C SER A 63 -1.02 -0.05 -0.96
N ALA A 64 -0.26 0.97 -0.59
CA ALA A 64 0.19 1.15 0.78
C ALA A 64 0.28 2.63 1.17
N VAL A 65 0.08 2.90 2.45
CA VAL A 65 0.50 4.15 3.09
C VAL A 65 1.51 3.83 4.18
N VAL A 66 2.65 4.51 4.14
CA VAL A 66 3.67 4.47 5.20
C VAL A 66 3.59 5.78 5.99
N VAL A 67 3.54 5.66 7.30
CA VAL A 67 3.53 6.78 8.25
C VAL A 67 4.86 6.79 8.98
N LEU A 68 5.54 7.93 8.93
CA LEU A 68 6.87 8.13 9.49
C LEU A 68 6.85 9.33 10.43
N ASP A 69 7.76 9.34 11.40
CA ASP A 69 8.12 10.55 12.13
C ASP A 69 8.76 11.54 11.15
N GLY A 70 8.12 12.69 10.96
CA GLY A 70 8.63 13.78 10.14
C GLY A 70 9.36 14.83 10.97
N ALA A 71 9.71 15.93 10.32
CA ALA A 71 10.34 17.06 10.98
C ALA A 71 9.38 17.73 11.98
N ASP A 72 9.95 18.33 13.03
CA ASP A 72 9.21 19.14 14.02
C ASP A 72 8.08 18.38 14.75
N GLY A 73 8.13 17.04 14.77
CA GLY A 73 7.14 16.19 15.43
C GLY A 73 5.88 15.93 14.62
N GLU A 74 5.80 16.45 13.38
CA GLU A 74 4.68 16.22 12.48
C GLU A 74 4.89 14.93 11.67
N PRO A 75 3.86 14.08 11.49
CA PRO A 75 4.02 12.86 10.70
C PRO A 75 4.26 13.16 9.21
N GLU A 76 5.15 12.38 8.59
CA GLU A 76 5.36 12.31 7.14
C GLU A 76 4.60 11.10 6.58
N TYR A 77 3.90 11.27 5.46
CA TYR A 77 3.10 10.22 4.85
C TYR A 77 3.62 9.91 3.45
N LYS A 78 3.84 8.63 3.15
CA LYS A 78 4.21 8.18 1.80
C LYS A 78 3.15 7.25 1.25
N VAL A 79 2.54 7.66 0.14
CA VAL A 79 1.54 6.89 -0.60
C VAL A 79 2.22 6.10 -1.71
N PHE A 80 1.92 4.82 -1.77
CA PHE A 80 2.38 3.88 -2.77
C PHE A 80 1.15 3.26 -3.44
N ASP A 81 0.62 3.90 -4.48
CA ASP A 81 -0.58 3.51 -5.22
C ASP A 81 -0.41 3.79 -6.73
N GLY A 82 -1.50 3.71 -7.51
CA GLY A 82 -1.41 3.77 -8.98
C GLY A 82 -0.74 2.53 -9.53
N SER A 83 0.07 2.61 -10.59
CA SER A 83 0.78 1.46 -11.15
C SER A 83 1.90 0.91 -10.23
N PHE A 84 1.65 0.59 -8.95
CA PHE A 84 2.71 0.36 -7.97
C PHE A 84 3.25 -1.08 -7.96
N LEU A 85 2.46 -2.05 -7.51
CA LEU A 85 2.86 -3.46 -7.55
C LEU A 85 1.67 -4.31 -7.98
N LYS A 86 1.91 -5.13 -9.00
CA LYS A 86 0.91 -6.03 -9.59
C LYS A 86 1.34 -7.48 -9.39
N VAL A 87 0.39 -8.39 -9.26
CA VAL A 87 0.68 -9.84 -9.20
C VAL A 87 0.69 -10.47 -10.59
N GLY A 88 -0.10 -9.97 -11.55
CA GLY A 88 -0.07 -10.42 -12.94
C GLY A 88 1.00 -9.72 -13.80
N GLY A 89 1.60 -10.42 -14.77
CA GLY A 89 2.61 -9.85 -15.69
C GLY A 89 3.96 -10.59 -15.69
N GLY A 90 4.03 -11.74 -15.03
CA GLY A 90 5.23 -12.56 -14.89
C GLY A 90 5.74 -12.59 -13.45
N SER A 91 6.49 -13.66 -13.12
CA SER A 91 6.96 -13.99 -11.77
C SER A 91 7.69 -12.86 -11.02
N ALA A 92 8.29 -11.92 -11.75
CA ALA A 92 9.11 -10.84 -11.17
C ALA A 92 8.29 -9.85 -10.31
N SER A 93 7.11 -9.43 -10.76
CA SER A 93 6.32 -8.41 -10.03
C SER A 93 5.66 -9.01 -8.77
N TYR A 94 5.25 -10.27 -8.82
CA TYR A 94 4.80 -11.00 -7.64
C TYR A 94 5.93 -11.21 -6.63
N SER A 95 7.12 -11.62 -7.08
CA SER A 95 8.27 -11.81 -6.18
C SER A 95 8.65 -10.53 -5.43
N ASP A 96 8.48 -9.37 -6.06
CA ASP A 96 8.75 -8.08 -5.43
C ASP A 96 7.68 -7.68 -4.41
N MET A 97 6.40 -8.02 -4.68
CA MET A 97 5.34 -7.90 -3.67
C MET A 97 5.61 -8.82 -2.48
N GLN A 98 6.00 -10.07 -2.71
CA GLN A 98 6.37 -11.00 -1.63
C GLN A 98 7.50 -10.46 -0.79
N ARG A 99 8.57 -9.92 -1.41
CA ARG A 99 9.69 -9.29 -0.69
C ARG A 99 9.23 -8.15 0.23
N VAL A 100 8.28 -7.33 -0.21
CA VAL A 100 7.70 -6.26 0.63
C VAL A 100 6.95 -6.86 1.81
N LEU A 101 6.10 -7.85 1.57
CA LEU A 101 5.28 -8.48 2.60
C LEU A 101 6.14 -9.25 3.62
N ASP A 102 7.16 -9.98 3.15
CA ASP A 102 8.13 -10.67 4.00
C ASP A 102 8.87 -9.69 4.92
N PHE A 103 9.27 -8.53 4.36
CA PHE A 103 9.91 -7.50 5.15
C PHE A 103 8.94 -6.92 6.19
N ALA A 104 7.69 -6.66 5.80
CA ALA A 104 6.67 -6.11 6.69
C ALA A 104 6.29 -7.07 7.83
N GLU A 105 6.24 -8.37 7.56
CA GLU A 105 6.01 -9.42 8.57
C GLU A 105 7.12 -9.46 9.63
N GLY A 106 8.36 -9.13 9.24
CA GLY A 106 9.50 -9.05 10.15
C GLY A 106 9.60 -7.77 10.99
N LEU A 107 8.68 -6.80 10.80
CA LEU A 107 8.68 -5.56 11.58
C LEU A 107 8.26 -5.78 13.04
N PRO A 108 8.62 -4.87 13.97
CA PRO A 108 8.11 -4.92 15.32
C PRO A 108 6.57 -4.95 15.37
N LYS A 109 6.03 -5.67 16.35
CA LYS A 109 4.58 -5.88 16.48
C LYS A 109 3.83 -4.54 16.44
N GLY A 110 2.78 -4.48 15.63
CA GLY A 110 1.93 -3.29 15.47
C GLY A 110 2.39 -2.28 14.43
N LYS A 111 3.56 -2.48 13.80
CA LYS A 111 4.05 -1.59 12.73
C LYS A 111 3.45 -1.88 11.35
N ALA A 112 2.99 -3.10 11.10
CA ALA A 112 2.36 -3.46 9.84
C ALA A 112 0.88 -3.78 10.06
N GLU A 113 0.03 -3.23 9.20
CA GLU A 113 -1.42 -3.43 9.19
C GLU A 113 -1.90 -3.71 7.76
N PHE A 114 -3.09 -4.27 7.61
CA PHE A 114 -3.79 -4.34 6.33
C PHE A 114 -5.28 -4.03 6.46
N GLY A 115 -5.85 -3.44 5.42
CA GLY A 115 -7.28 -3.21 5.31
C GLY A 115 -8.05 -4.49 5.03
N CYS A 116 -9.19 -4.68 5.72
CA CYS A 116 -10.03 -5.87 5.59
C CYS A 116 -11.04 -5.78 4.44
N ALA A 117 -10.88 -4.79 3.58
CA ALA A 117 -11.70 -4.55 2.41
C ALA A 117 -10.80 -3.99 1.29
N VAL A 118 -11.24 -4.18 0.06
CA VAL A 118 -10.63 -3.55 -1.11
C VAL A 118 -10.80 -2.04 -0.99
N LEU A 119 -9.69 -1.31 -1.14
CA LEU A 119 -9.71 0.15 -1.15
C LEU A 119 -9.85 0.63 -2.60
N PRO A 120 -10.80 1.52 -2.91
CA PRO A 120 -10.88 2.13 -4.25
C PRO A 120 -9.58 2.83 -4.62
N PHE A 121 -9.27 2.88 -5.92
CA PHE A 121 -8.10 3.58 -6.44
C PHE A 121 -8.01 5.03 -5.96
N THR A 122 -6.85 5.36 -5.41
CA THR A 122 -6.53 6.69 -4.87
C THR A 122 -5.53 7.46 -5.73
N SER A 123 -5.01 6.88 -6.81
CA SER A 123 -3.96 7.48 -7.65
C SER A 123 -4.38 8.83 -8.26
N GLN A 124 -5.67 8.96 -8.60
CA GLN A 124 -6.31 10.17 -9.10
C GLN A 124 -6.52 11.27 -8.04
N LEU A 125 -6.35 10.96 -6.76
CA LEU A 125 -6.49 11.92 -5.66
C LEU A 125 -5.17 12.64 -5.41
N THR A 126 -5.22 13.79 -4.73
CA THR A 126 -4.01 14.38 -4.15
C THR A 126 -3.40 13.42 -3.11
N PRO A 127 -2.09 13.47 -2.84
CA PRO A 127 -1.48 12.62 -1.81
C PRO A 127 -2.17 12.76 -0.45
N ALA A 128 -2.53 13.97 -0.05
CA ALA A 128 -3.19 14.24 1.22
C ALA A 128 -4.60 13.61 1.28
N ASP A 129 -5.37 13.67 0.20
CA ASP A 129 -6.69 13.03 0.12
C ASP A 129 -6.60 11.50 0.04
N ALA A 130 -5.56 10.99 -0.62
CA ALA A 130 -5.26 9.54 -0.64
C ALA A 130 -4.96 9.03 0.76
N VAL A 131 -4.12 9.73 1.54
CA VAL A 131 -3.85 9.40 2.94
C VAL A 131 -5.12 9.47 3.78
N ALA A 132 -5.94 10.52 3.62
CA ALA A 132 -7.21 10.64 4.34
C ALA A 132 -8.13 9.44 4.10
N LYS A 133 -8.16 8.94 2.85
CA LYS A 133 -8.95 7.77 2.48
C LYS A 133 -8.34 6.45 2.98
N MET A 134 -7.03 6.28 2.88
CA MET A 134 -6.31 5.08 3.35
C MET A 134 -6.29 4.96 4.88
N LEU A 135 -6.29 6.08 5.60
CA LEU A 135 -6.26 6.11 7.06
C LEU A 135 -7.62 6.39 7.71
N ASP A 136 -8.70 6.41 6.94
CA ASP A 136 -10.06 6.65 7.45
C ASP A 136 -10.34 5.72 8.65
N PRO A 137 -10.70 6.28 9.83
CA PRO A 137 -10.94 5.49 11.03
C PRO A 137 -12.11 4.50 10.90
N LYS A 138 -12.96 4.64 9.89
CA LYS A 138 -14.04 3.70 9.58
C LYS A 138 -13.55 2.42 8.89
N LEU A 139 -12.33 2.43 8.34
CA LEU A 139 -11.75 1.24 7.72
C LEU A 139 -11.30 0.24 8.78
N VAL A 140 -11.88 -0.96 8.72
CA VAL A 140 -11.45 -2.11 9.54
C VAL A 140 -10.06 -2.55 9.08
N ARG A 141 -9.13 -2.63 10.03
CA ARG A 141 -7.73 -2.98 9.82
C ARG A 141 -7.32 -4.08 10.79
N HIS A 142 -6.44 -4.96 10.34
CA HIS A 142 -5.80 -5.98 11.17
C HIS A 142 -4.29 -5.82 11.13
N HIS A 143 -3.61 -6.25 12.19
CA HIS A 143 -2.15 -6.37 12.17
C HIS A 143 -1.72 -7.35 11.09
N PHE A 144 -0.66 -7.02 10.37
CA PHE A 144 -0.04 -7.90 9.39
C PHE A 144 1.09 -8.68 10.07
N GLU A 145 0.87 -9.96 10.29
CA GLU A 145 1.80 -10.90 10.93
C GLU A 145 1.61 -12.30 10.30
N SER A 146 2.51 -13.24 10.58
CA SER A 146 2.49 -14.58 9.98
C SER A 146 1.12 -15.28 10.00
N VAL A 147 0.37 -15.10 11.10
CA VAL A 147 -0.94 -15.72 11.30
C VAL A 147 -2.04 -15.04 10.48
N THR A 148 -1.94 -13.73 10.24
CA THR A 148 -2.97 -12.93 9.56
C THR A 148 -2.64 -12.64 8.10
N ARG A 149 -1.40 -12.86 7.66
CA ARG A 149 -0.96 -12.75 6.27
C ARG A 149 -1.84 -13.57 5.31
N PRO A 150 -2.24 -14.82 5.61
CA PRO A 150 -3.18 -15.53 4.74
C PRO A 150 -4.50 -14.77 4.55
N SER A 151 -5.01 -14.14 5.61
CA SER A 151 -6.24 -13.34 5.55
C SER A 151 -6.10 -12.10 4.67
N PHE A 152 -4.90 -11.51 4.57
CA PHE A 152 -4.64 -10.41 3.64
C PHE A 152 -4.95 -10.85 2.19
N PHE A 153 -4.48 -12.02 1.77
CA PHE A 153 -4.76 -12.53 0.42
C PHE A 153 -6.23 -12.94 0.22
N MET A 154 -7.00 -13.18 1.30
CA MET A 154 -8.43 -13.51 1.20
C MET A 154 -9.36 -12.29 1.15
N VAL A 155 -8.84 -11.06 1.26
CA VAL A 155 -9.64 -9.82 1.26
C VAL A 155 -10.45 -9.66 -0.04
N ARG A 156 -9.92 -10.16 -1.16
CA ARG A 156 -10.61 -10.18 -2.44
C ARG A 156 -11.26 -11.54 -2.66
N LYS A 157 -12.55 -11.56 -3.03
CA LYS A 157 -13.29 -12.81 -3.29
C LYS A 157 -12.73 -13.62 -4.48
N ASP A 158 -12.04 -12.93 -5.37
CA ASP A 158 -11.31 -13.47 -6.50
C ASP A 158 -9.79 -13.58 -6.24
N ALA A 159 -9.32 -13.08 -5.10
CA ALA A 159 -7.94 -13.27 -4.71
C ALA A 159 -7.78 -14.70 -4.21
N VAL A 160 -7.03 -15.43 -5.01
CA VAL A 160 -6.55 -16.77 -4.72
C VAL A 160 -5.54 -16.70 -3.57
N THR A 161 -5.33 -17.82 -2.88
CA THR A 161 -4.34 -17.95 -1.80
C THR A 161 -2.96 -17.49 -2.27
N GLU A 162 -2.08 -17.10 -1.34
CA GLU A 162 -0.70 -16.73 -1.65
C GLU A 162 0.01 -17.80 -2.51
N LYS A 163 -0.28 -19.08 -2.27
CA LYS A 163 0.25 -20.20 -3.05
C LYS A 163 -0.24 -20.20 -4.51
N GLU A 164 -1.50 -19.89 -4.72
CA GLU A 164 -2.10 -19.80 -6.06
C GLU A 164 -1.61 -18.56 -6.81
N GLN A 165 -1.35 -17.45 -6.11
CA GLN A 165 -0.70 -16.27 -6.71
C GLN A 165 0.74 -16.54 -7.10
N ALA A 166 1.48 -17.35 -6.32
CA ALA A 166 2.85 -17.75 -6.63
C ALA A 166 2.98 -18.71 -7.83
N SER A 167 1.86 -19.30 -8.26
CA SER A 167 1.84 -20.33 -9.31
C SER A 167 1.32 -19.82 -10.66
N ASN A 168 0.87 -18.56 -10.71
CA ASN A 168 0.39 -17.85 -11.92
C ASN A 168 1.49 -16.99 -12.54
#